data_AF-A0A359D8R4-F1
#
_entry.id   AF-A0A359D8R4-F1
#
_cell.length_a   1.000
_cell.length_b   1.000
_cell.length_c   1.000
_cell.angle_alpha   90.00
_cell.angle_beta   90.00
_cell.angle_gamma   90.00
#
_symmetry.space_group_name_H-M   'P 1'
#
loop_
_entity.id
_entity.type
_entity.pdbx_description
1 polymer ?
#
loop_
_entity_poly.entity_id
_entity_poly.type
_entity_poly.pdbx_seq_one_letter_code
_entity_poly.pdbx_strand_id
1 'polypeptide(L)' 'RGGGRSSARETAMRVAAGAIAKKYLASQGIVIRGYMSQLGPIEIPFKTWDSVEQNAFFSPDPDKVAELEAYMDQL' A
#
# COMPACT_ATOMS: atom_id res chain seq x y z
N ARG A 1 0.97 0.95 -29.01
CA ARG A 1 0.99 2.08 -28.04
C ARG A 1 0.11 1.68 -26.85
N GLY A 2 0.70 1.05 -25.81
CA GLY A 2 -0.06 0.47 -24.69
C GLY A 2 -0.27 1.48 -23.55
N GLY A 3 -1.53 1.72 -23.17
CA GLY A 3 -1.94 2.73 -22.19
C GLY A 3 -1.73 2.38 -20.72
N GLY A 4 -1.39 1.12 -20.39
CA GLY A 4 -1.37 0.61 -19.01
C GLY A 4 -0.36 1.25 -18.04
N ARG A 5 0.57 2.08 -18.54
CA ARG A 5 1.58 2.79 -17.71
C ARG A 5 1.32 4.28 -17.58
N SER A 6 0.21 4.80 -18.13
CA SER A 6 -0.06 6.24 -18.10
C SER A 6 -0.45 6.73 -16.70
N SER A 7 -1.25 5.94 -15.95
CA SER A 7 -1.70 6.27 -14.60
C SER A 7 -0.55 6.37 -13.60
N ALA A 8 0.47 5.50 -13.72
CA ALA A 8 1.67 5.58 -12.90
C ALA A 8 2.42 6.91 -13.10
N ARG A 9 2.53 7.38 -14.36
CA ARG A 9 3.17 8.68 -14.67
C ARG A 9 2.39 9.86 -14.10
N GLU A 10 1.07 9.81 -14.16
CA GLU A 10 0.20 10.83 -13.56
C GLU A 10 0.28 10.85 -12.02
N THR A 11 0.50 9.68 -11.42
CA THR A 11 0.61 9.53 -9.97
C THR A 11 1.96 10.03 -9.44
N ALA A 12 3.03 9.87 -10.23
CA ALA A 12 4.41 10.19 -9.84
C ALA A 12 4.58 11.61 -9.26
N MET A 13 3.97 12.63 -9.87
CA MET A 13 4.11 14.02 -9.41
C MET A 13 3.47 14.24 -8.02
N ARG A 14 2.29 13.64 -7.78
CA ARG A 14 1.60 13.75 -6.48
C ARG A 14 2.36 13.00 -5.40
N VAL A 15 2.94 11.84 -5.71
CA VAL A 15 3.80 11.08 -4.77
C VAL A 15 5.05 11.88 -4.42
N ALA A 16 5.71 12.49 -5.40
CA ALA A 16 6.90 13.31 -5.15
C ALA A 16 6.62 14.53 -4.26
N ALA A 17 5.55 15.29 -4.54
CA ALA A 17 5.13 16.39 -3.69
C ALA A 17 4.74 15.90 -2.27
N GLY A 18 4.01 14.79 -2.18
CA GLY A 18 3.66 14.15 -0.92
C GLY A 18 4.87 13.73 -0.09
N ALA A 19 5.97 13.28 -0.72
CA ALA A 19 7.19 12.91 -0.02
C ALA A 19 7.87 14.12 0.67
N ILE A 20 7.85 15.29 0.03
CA ILE A 20 8.35 16.54 0.64
C ILE A 20 7.49 16.92 1.85
N ALA A 21 6.16 16.89 1.69
CA ALA A 21 5.23 17.17 2.78
C ALA A 21 5.41 16.17 3.94
N LYS A 22 5.55 14.88 3.64
CA LYS A 22 5.77 13.81 4.62
C LYS A 22 7.07 14.03 5.40
N LYS A 23 8.14 14.45 4.73
CA LYS A 23 9.42 14.79 5.38
C LYS A 23 9.29 16.00 6.32
N TYR A 24 8.58 17.04 5.91
CA TYR A 24 8.31 18.20 6.77
C TYR A 24 7.48 17.81 8.00
N LEU A 25 6.39 17.07 7.81
CA LEU A 25 5.52 16.62 8.90
C LEU A 25 6.24 15.68 9.88
N ALA A 26 7.15 14.84 9.39
CA ALA A 26 7.99 14.01 10.26
C ALA A 26 8.87 14.85 11.20
N SER A 27 9.34 16.03 10.76
CA SER A 27 10.08 16.98 11.63
C SER A 27 9.21 17.56 12.75
N GLN A 28 7.89 17.49 12.60
CA GLN A 28 6.89 17.90 13.59
C GLN A 28 6.36 16.70 14.41
N GLY A 29 6.99 15.51 14.29
CA GLY A 29 6.56 14.30 15.00
C GLY A 29 5.34 13.61 14.40
N ILE A 30 4.86 14.03 13.22
CA ILE A 30 3.69 13.45 12.56
C ILE A 30 4.14 12.36 11.58
N VAL A 31 3.57 11.16 11.73
CA VAL A 31 3.86 10.00 10.89
C VAL A 31 2.62 9.61 10.10
N ILE A 32 2.74 9.59 8.77
CA ILE A 32 1.66 9.18 7.86
C ILE A 32 1.99 7.79 7.29
N ARG A 33 1.11 6.82 7.48
CA ARG A 33 1.24 5.45 6.96
C ARG A 33 -0.10 4.98 6.41
N GLY A 34 -0.06 4.08 5.43
CA GLY A 34 -1.22 3.43 4.86
C GLY A 34 -0.96 1.91 4.79
N TYR A 35 -2.04 1.14 4.80
CA TYR A 35 -2.04 -0.30 4.64
C TYR A 35 -3.31 -0.70 3.88
N MET A 36 -3.35 -1.89 3.29
CA MET A 36 -4.55 -2.40 2.63
C MET A 36 -5.45 -3.09 3.65
N SER A 37 -6.68 -2.59 3.79
CA SER A 37 -7.66 -3.13 4.75
C SER A 37 -8.59 -4.19 4.15
N GLN A 38 -8.63 -4.33 2.82
CA GLN A 38 -9.50 -5.27 2.13
C GLN A 38 -9.02 -5.52 0.69
N LEU A 39 -9.14 -6.75 0.20
CA LEU A 39 -8.98 -7.12 -1.21
C LEU A 39 -10.19 -7.95 -1.66
N GLY A 40 -11.01 -7.40 -2.55
CA GLY A 40 -12.26 -8.06 -2.95
C GLY A 40 -13.12 -8.37 -1.71
N PRO A 41 -13.53 -9.64 -1.49
CA PRO A 41 -14.30 -10.04 -0.30
C PRO A 41 -13.44 -10.30 0.95
N ILE A 42 -12.10 -10.27 0.84
CA ILE A 42 -11.20 -10.61 1.94
C ILE A 42 -10.94 -9.36 2.78
N GLU A 43 -11.51 -9.31 3.99
CA GLU A 43 -11.16 -8.31 5.00
C GLU A 43 -9.77 -8.60 5.61
N ILE A 44 -9.01 -7.53 5.83
CA ILE A 44 -7.64 -7.60 6.34
C ILE A 44 -7.57 -6.77 7.63
N PRO A 45 -7.74 -7.41 8.79
CA PRO A 45 -7.70 -6.71 10.07
C PRO A 45 -6.29 -6.18 10.34
N PHE A 46 -6.18 -5.04 11.01
CA PHE A 46 -4.88 -4.51 11.39
C PHE A 46 -4.26 -5.34 12.53
N LYS A 47 -3.07 -5.91 12.31
CA LYS A 47 -2.29 -6.59 13.37
C LYS A 47 -0.98 -5.91 13.67
N THR A 48 -0.18 -5.60 12.65
CA THR A 48 1.13 -4.98 12.85
C THR A 48 1.55 -4.12 11.67
N TRP A 49 2.29 -3.06 11.97
CA TRP A 49 2.97 -2.26 10.96
C TRP A 49 4.17 -2.99 10.33
N ASP A 50 4.77 -3.94 11.03
CA ASP A 50 5.99 -4.62 10.58
C ASP A 50 5.73 -5.47 9.33
N SER A 51 4.50 -5.97 9.17
CA SER A 51 4.11 -6.78 8.02
C SER A 51 3.91 -5.95 6.76
N VAL A 52 3.46 -4.69 6.87
CA VAL A 52 3.00 -3.85 5.74
C VAL A 52 4.04 -3.70 4.64
N GLU A 53 5.33 -3.58 5.00
CA GLU A 53 6.39 -3.40 3.99
C GLU A 53 7.06 -4.72 3.57
N GLN A 54 6.62 -5.86 4.11
CA GLN A 54 7.23 -7.18 3.89
C GLN A 54 6.47 -8.06 2.89
N ASN A 55 5.38 -7.54 2.30
CA ASN A 55 4.56 -8.27 1.34
C ASN A 55 4.08 -7.36 0.20
N ALA A 56 3.68 -7.93 -0.93
CA ALA A 56 3.27 -7.18 -2.12
C ALA A 56 1.92 -6.45 -2.00
N PHE A 57 1.15 -6.77 -0.95
CA PHE A 57 -0.22 -6.31 -0.74
C PHE A 57 -0.33 -5.12 0.20
N PHE A 58 0.77 -4.70 0.83
CA PHE A 58 0.75 -3.76 1.94
C PHE A 58 -0.19 -4.21 3.07
N SER A 59 -0.30 -5.53 3.28
CA SER A 59 -1.15 -6.13 4.32
C SER A 59 -0.55 -5.90 5.71
N PRO A 60 -1.33 -5.43 6.70
CA PRO A 60 -0.92 -5.36 8.10
C PRO A 60 -1.09 -6.70 8.84
N ASP A 61 -1.65 -7.71 8.18
CA ASP A 61 -1.88 -9.05 8.72
C ASP A 61 -1.05 -10.08 7.94
N PRO A 62 0.03 -10.63 8.52
CA PRO A 62 0.86 -11.62 7.86
C PRO A 62 0.09 -12.93 7.60
N ASP A 63 -0.91 -13.26 8.41
CA ASP A 63 -1.68 -14.50 8.28
C ASP A 63 -2.61 -14.47 7.06
N LYS A 64 -2.91 -13.27 6.54
CA LYS A 64 -3.75 -13.08 5.36
C LYS A 64 -3.00 -13.14 4.05
N VAL A 65 -1.66 -12.99 4.05
CA VAL A 65 -0.87 -12.83 2.81
C VAL A 65 -1.07 -14.01 1.85
N ALA A 66 -1.02 -15.26 2.36
CA ALA A 66 -1.23 -16.45 1.52
C ALA A 66 -2.64 -16.53 0.91
N GLU A 67 -3.67 -16.09 1.64
CA GLU A 67 -5.06 -16.03 1.14
C GLU A 67 -5.20 -14.98 0.03
N LEU A 68 -4.53 -13.82 0.19
CA LEU A 68 -4.52 -12.75 -0.81
C LEU A 68 -3.81 -13.16 -2.09
N GLU A 69 -2.67 -13.87 -1.99
CA GLU A 69 -1.96 -14.45 -3.14
C GLU A 69 -2.85 -15.43 -3.90
N ALA A 70 -3.43 -16.39 -3.18
CA ALA A 70 -4.31 -17.39 -3.78
C ALA A 70 -5.54 -16.77 -4.47
N TYR A 71 -6.08 -15.68 -3.92
CA TYR A 71 -7.18 -14.95 -4.53
C TYR A 71 -6.79 -14.23 -5.82
N MET A 72 -5.60 -13.60 -5.85
CA MET A 72 -5.10 -12.92 -7.05
C MET A 72 -4.73 -13.88 -8.18
N ASP A 73 -4.20 -15.06 -7.87
CA ASP A 73 -3.83 -16.07 -8.87
C ASP A 73 -5.05 -16.68 -9.59
N GLN A 74 -6.26 -16.50 -9.03
CA GLN A 74 -7.51 -16.97 -9.62
C GLN A 74 -8.20 -15.94 -10.54
N LEU A 75 -7.63 -14.73 -10.68
CA LEU A 75 -8.15 -13.63 -11.51
C LEU A 75 -7.43 -13.54 -12.86
#